data_AF-A0A8H5JCP6-F1
#
_entry.id   AF-A0A8H5JCP6-F1
#
_cell.length_a   1.000
_cell.length_b   1.000
_cell.length_c   1.000
_cell.angle_alpha   90.00
_cell.angle_beta   90.00
_cell.angle_gamma   90.00
#
_symmetry.space_group_name_H-M   'P 1'
#
loop_
_entity.id
_entity.type
_entity.pdbx_description
1 polymer ?
#
loop_
_entity_poly.entity_id
_entity_poly.type
_entity_poly.pdbx_seq_one_letter_code
_entity_poly.pdbx_strand_id
1 'polypeptide(L)'
;MLHPQTHLPLLHIEQDVTSQKEWSHVQGEQGASIDRNMSLWQAIKAYPGAIAWSFLLSSSIIMEGYDIVLIGNLMAQPAFQKAYGYWYGDKLGYQISGPWQAGLGNGTAVGTIIGAFANG
;
A
#
# COMPACT_ATOMS: atom_id res chain seq x y z
N MET A 1 -53.11 -14.90 41.20
CA MET A 1 -51.91 -14.16 41.66
C MET A 1 -50.91 -14.18 40.51
N LEU A 2 -50.77 -13.06 39.81
CA LEU A 2 -49.86 -12.92 38.68
C LEU A 2 -48.42 -12.81 39.21
N HIS A 3 -47.53 -13.68 38.76
CA HIS A 3 -46.10 -13.36 38.71
C HIS A 3 -45.58 -13.67 37.30
N PRO A 4 -45.13 -12.66 36.55
CA PRO A 4 -44.64 -12.82 35.18
C PRO A 4 -43.19 -13.34 35.17
N GLN A 5 -42.95 -14.36 34.34
CA GLN A 5 -41.64 -14.90 33.98
C GLN A 5 -41.09 -14.16 32.76
N THR A 6 -40.37 -13.05 32.92
CA THR A 6 -39.75 -12.34 31.77
C THR A 6 -38.53 -11.49 32.15
N HIS A 7 -37.43 -12.08 32.65
CA HIS A 7 -36.15 -11.32 32.79
C HIS A 7 -34.84 -12.07 32.48
N LEU A 8 -34.84 -13.40 32.27
CA LEU A 8 -33.58 -14.18 32.35
C LEU A 8 -32.68 -14.36 31.10
N PRO A 9 -33.04 -14.06 29.83
CA PRO A 9 -32.13 -14.27 28.71
C PRO A 9 -31.10 -13.15 28.50
N LEU A 10 -31.36 -11.93 29.00
CA LEU A 10 -30.47 -10.78 28.75
C LEU A 10 -29.22 -10.78 29.66
N LEU A 11 -29.32 -11.29 30.89
CA LEU A 11 -28.18 -11.38 31.83
C LEU A 11 -27.11 -12.38 31.36
N HIS A 12 -27.51 -13.52 30.77
CA HIS A 12 -26.55 -14.50 30.25
C HIS A 12 -25.82 -13.96 29.01
N ILE A 13 -26.51 -13.22 28.14
CA ILE A 13 -25.90 -12.59 26.96
C ILE A 13 -24.95 -11.47 27.40
N GLU A 14 -25.32 -10.68 28.41
CA GLU A 14 -24.46 -9.61 28.92
C GLU A 14 -23.19 -10.17 29.58
N GLN A 15 -23.28 -11.26 30.37
CA GLN A 15 -22.11 -11.90 30.96
C GLN A 15 -21.14 -12.50 29.93
N ASP A 16 -21.67 -13.13 28.87
CA ASP A 16 -20.84 -13.70 27.79
C ASP A 16 -20.14 -12.60 26.99
N VAL A 17 -20.87 -11.53 26.64
CA VAL A 17 -20.32 -10.36 25.94
C VAL A 17 -19.27 -9.64 26.79
N THR A 18 -19.50 -9.46 28.10
CA THR A 18 -18.53 -8.82 29.00
C THR A 18 -17.28 -9.67 29.15
N SER A 19 -17.41 -10.99 29.32
CA SER A 19 -16.26 -11.90 29.43
C SER A 19 -15.44 -11.89 28.16
N GLN A 20 -16.07 -11.99 26.99
CA GLN A 20 -15.38 -11.97 25.70
C GLN A 20 -14.68 -10.62 25.43
N LYS A 21 -15.29 -9.50 25.83
CA LYS A 21 -14.64 -8.18 25.77
C LYS A 21 -13.40 -8.15 26.67
N GLU A 22 -13.51 -8.62 27.91
CA GLU A 22 -12.42 -8.60 28.87
C GLU A 22 -11.24 -9.48 28.43
N TRP A 23 -11.51 -10.68 27.89
CA TRP A 23 -10.48 -11.52 27.27
C TRP A 23 -9.78 -10.83 26.09
N SER A 24 -10.53 -10.12 25.24
CA SER A 24 -9.96 -9.40 24.09
C SER A 24 -9.09 -8.21 24.50
N HIS A 25 -9.48 -7.47 25.53
CA HIS A 25 -8.70 -6.36 26.07
C HIS A 25 -7.40 -6.85 26.70
N VAL A 26 -7.47 -7.91 27.54
CA VAL A 26 -6.30 -8.49 28.19
C VAL A 26 -5.30 -9.06 27.19
N GLN A 27 -5.78 -9.72 26.11
CA GLN A 27 -4.90 -10.19 25.04
C GLN A 27 -4.23 -9.04 24.28
N GLY A 28 -4.97 -7.97 23.98
CA GLY A 28 -4.43 -6.78 23.32
C GLY A 28 -3.35 -6.07 24.16
N GLU A 29 -3.58 -5.94 25.46
CA GLU A 29 -2.62 -5.34 26.39
C GLU A 29 -1.37 -6.21 26.61
N GLN A 30 -1.53 -7.53 26.65
CA GLN A 30 -0.42 -8.48 26.73
C GLN A 30 0.42 -8.49 25.44
N GLY A 31 -0.21 -8.50 24.27
CA GLY A 31 0.49 -8.38 22.99
C GLY A 31 1.26 -7.07 22.85
N ALA A 32 0.62 -5.95 23.24
CA ALA A 32 1.23 -4.62 23.19
C ALA A 32 2.43 -4.48 24.16
N SER A 33 2.38 -5.12 25.33
CA SER A 33 3.48 -5.07 26.31
C SER A 33 4.68 -5.92 25.91
N ILE A 34 4.45 -7.04 25.19
CA ILE A 34 5.52 -7.86 24.59
C ILE A 34 6.19 -7.11 23.43
N ASP A 35 5.41 -6.45 22.58
CA ASP A 35 5.93 -5.65 21.45
C ASP A 35 6.73 -4.42 21.91
N ARG A 36 6.35 -3.80 23.03
CA ARG A 36 7.00 -2.57 23.51
C ARG A 36 8.44 -2.76 24.00
N ASN A 37 8.86 -4.00 24.25
CA ASN A 37 10.18 -4.31 24.81
C ASN A 37 11.01 -5.29 23.96
N MET A 38 10.57 -5.56 22.72
CA MET A 38 11.31 -6.41 21.79
C MET A 38 12.46 -5.64 21.12
N SER A 39 13.67 -6.22 21.19
CA SER A 39 14.82 -5.73 20.44
C SER A 39 14.58 -5.89 18.93
N LEU A 40 15.11 -4.97 18.12
CA LEU A 40 15.06 -5.02 16.64
C LEU A 40 15.45 -6.41 16.10
N TRP A 41 16.44 -7.06 16.71
CA TRP A 41 16.87 -8.41 16.33
C TRP A 41 15.86 -9.51 16.66
N GLN A 42 15.12 -9.37 17.76
CA GLN A 42 14.04 -10.29 18.11
C GLN A 42 12.83 -10.12 17.19
N ALA A 43 12.49 -8.88 16.83
CA ALA A 43 11.43 -8.60 15.87
C ALA A 43 11.72 -9.17 14.49
N ILE A 44 12.95 -9.03 14.01
CA ILE A 44 13.39 -9.59 12.72
C ILE A 44 13.23 -11.12 12.69
N LYS A 45 13.56 -11.79 13.79
CA LYS A 45 13.52 -13.24 13.89
C LYS A 45 12.11 -13.80 14.17
N ALA A 46 11.28 -13.04 14.86
CA ALA A 46 9.90 -13.40 15.18
C ALA A 46 8.96 -13.26 13.97
N TYR A 47 9.15 -12.24 13.14
CA TYR A 47 8.24 -11.92 12.03
C TYR A 47 8.94 -11.73 10.66
N PRO A 48 9.70 -12.72 10.17
CA PRO A 48 10.39 -12.61 8.88
C PRO A 48 9.43 -12.44 7.70
N GLY A 49 8.24 -13.06 7.77
CA GLY A 49 7.20 -12.90 6.76
C GLY A 49 6.69 -11.47 6.64
N ALA A 50 6.37 -10.83 7.77
CA ALA A 50 5.88 -9.45 7.79
C ALA A 50 6.93 -8.48 7.21
N ILE A 51 8.20 -8.67 7.55
CA ILE A 51 9.31 -7.85 7.03
C ILE A 51 9.48 -8.06 5.52
N ALA A 52 9.38 -9.30 5.03
CA ALA A 52 9.43 -9.56 3.60
C ALA A 52 8.29 -8.85 2.86
N TRP A 53 7.06 -8.92 3.37
CA TRP A 53 5.91 -8.21 2.81
C TRP A 53 6.09 -6.69 2.86
N SER A 54 6.58 -6.13 3.97
CA SER A 54 6.88 -4.70 4.07
C SER A 54 7.98 -4.26 3.11
N PHE A 55 9.02 -5.06 2.93
CA PHE A 55 10.10 -4.76 2.00
C PHE A 55 9.63 -4.82 0.54
N LEU A 56 8.81 -5.81 0.18
CA LEU A 56 8.23 -5.93 -1.16
C LEU A 56 7.32 -4.74 -1.49
N LEU A 57 6.46 -4.33 -0.55
CA LEU A 57 5.62 -3.15 -0.72
C LEU A 57 6.46 -1.87 -0.82
N SER A 58 7.46 -1.70 0.06
CA SER A 58 8.36 -0.55 0.02
C SER A 58 9.15 -0.48 -1.28
N SER A 59 9.67 -1.62 -1.74
CA SER A 59 10.38 -1.74 -3.00
C SER A 59 9.48 -1.40 -4.19
N SER A 60 8.21 -1.79 -4.16
CA SER A 60 7.25 -1.47 -5.23
C SER A 60 7.02 0.04 -5.34
N ILE A 61 6.86 0.73 -4.21
CA ILE A 61 6.72 2.19 -4.16
C ILE A 61 7.98 2.90 -4.70
N ILE A 62 9.17 2.42 -4.32
CA ILE A 62 10.44 2.99 -4.81
C ILE A 62 10.56 2.81 -6.33
N MET A 63 10.21 1.63 -6.86
CA MET A 63 10.28 1.35 -8.29
C MET A 63 9.31 2.20 -9.10
N GLU A 64 8.10 2.45 -8.60
CA GLU A 64 7.12 3.36 -9.21
C GLU A 64 7.68 4.79 -9.31
N GLY A 65 8.27 5.31 -8.22
CA GLY A 65 8.89 6.63 -8.24
C GLY A 65 10.14 6.72 -9.13
N TYR A 66 10.89 5.62 -9.26
CA TYR A 66 12.11 5.57 -10.06
C TYR A 66 11.82 5.59 -11.56
N ASP A 67 10.84 4.82 -12.04
CA ASP A 67 10.52 4.76 -13.48
C ASP A 67 10.15 6.15 -14.03
N ILE A 68 9.38 6.92 -13.27
CA ILE A 68 8.90 8.24 -13.68
C ILE A 68 10.08 9.16 -14.00
N VAL A 69 11.11 9.15 -13.15
CA VAL A 69 12.33 9.94 -13.34
C VAL A 69 13.18 9.38 -14.47
N LEU A 70 13.30 8.06 -14.57
CA LEU A 70 14.06 7.39 -15.63
C LEU A 70 13.51 7.74 -17.02
N ILE A 71 12.18 7.67 -17.20
CA ILE A 71 11.51 8.04 -18.45
C ILE A 71 11.78 9.51 -18.78
N GLY A 72 11.67 10.42 -17.81
CA GLY A 72 11.97 11.84 -18.01
C GLY A 72 13.40 12.06 -18.53
N ASN A 73 14.38 11.37 -17.93
CA ASN A 73 15.77 11.40 -18.38
C ASN A 73 15.96 10.78 -19.76
N LEU A 74 15.23 9.70 -20.07
CA LEU A 74 15.27 9.03 -21.37
C LEU A 74 14.78 9.95 -22.50
N MET A 75 13.71 10.70 -22.26
CA MET A 75 13.14 11.68 -23.19
C MET A 75 14.08 12.86 -23.47
N ALA A 76 14.98 13.18 -22.53
CA ALA A 76 16.01 14.20 -22.70
C ALA A 76 17.24 13.71 -23.49
N GLN A 77 17.40 12.39 -23.65
CA GLN A 77 18.55 11.81 -24.33
C GLN A 77 18.45 12.05 -25.86
N PRO A 78 19.47 12.64 -26.50
CA PRO A 78 19.41 12.96 -27.93
C PRO A 78 19.32 11.72 -28.84
N ALA A 79 19.84 10.57 -28.39
CA ALA A 79 19.68 9.30 -29.09
C ALA A 79 18.22 8.83 -29.11
N PHE A 80 17.52 9.00 -27.99
CA PHE A 80 16.10 8.64 -27.88
C PHE A 80 15.21 9.59 -28.67
N GLN A 81 15.51 10.90 -28.62
CA GLN A 81 14.85 11.93 -29.43
C GLN A 81 15.00 11.67 -30.93
N LYS A 82 16.15 11.19 -31.41
CA LYS A 82 16.33 10.82 -32.82
C LYS A 82 15.54 9.56 -33.21
N ALA A 83 15.38 8.61 -32.29
CA ALA A 83 14.69 7.35 -32.56
C ALA A 83 13.16 7.46 -32.50
N TYR A 84 12.63 8.26 -31.56
CA TYR A 84 11.19 8.35 -31.27
C TYR A 84 10.62 9.77 -31.38
N GLY A 85 11.46 10.77 -31.65
CA GLY A 85 11.07 12.15 -31.82
C GLY A 85 10.93 12.56 -33.29
N TYR A 86 10.35 13.72 -33.49
CA TYR A 86 10.16 14.33 -34.80
C TYR A 86 11.10 15.52 -34.96
N TRP A 87 11.48 15.83 -36.20
CA TRP A 87 12.29 16.99 -36.51
C TRP A 87 11.43 18.27 -36.46
N TYR A 88 11.75 19.17 -35.54
CA TYR A 88 11.05 20.46 -35.36
C TYR A 88 11.83 21.65 -35.93
N GLY A 89 12.78 21.41 -36.84
CA GLY A 89 13.59 22.42 -37.51
C GLY A 89 14.94 22.71 -36.83
N ASP A 90 15.80 23.47 -37.50
CA ASP A 90 17.20 23.70 -37.12
C ASP A 90 17.40 24.30 -35.72
N LYS A 91 16.42 25.03 -35.19
CA LYS A 91 16.51 25.69 -33.88
C LYS A 91 16.13 24.76 -32.71
N LEU A 92 15.23 23.81 -32.93
CA LEU A 92 14.61 22.98 -31.89
C LEU A 92 15.07 21.52 -31.95
N GLY A 93 15.59 21.08 -33.09
CA GLY A 93 16.14 19.74 -33.27
C GLY A 93 15.07 18.64 -33.24
N TYR A 94 15.49 17.43 -32.90
CA TYR A 94 14.60 16.30 -32.66
C TYR A 94 13.96 16.42 -31.28
N GLN A 95 12.63 16.39 -31.21
CA GLN A 95 11.91 16.39 -29.93
C GLN A 95 10.85 15.30 -29.88
N ILE A 96 10.62 14.77 -28.69
CA ILE A 96 9.55 13.80 -28.46
C ILE A 96 8.21 14.53 -28.48
N SER A 97 7.27 14.06 -29.29
CA SER A 97 5.94 14.67 -29.42
C SER A 97 5.16 14.67 -28.10
N GLY A 98 4.33 15.70 -27.88
CA GLY A 98 3.46 15.82 -26.71
C GLY A 98 2.58 14.59 -26.41
N PRO A 99 1.99 13.91 -27.42
CA PRO A 99 1.24 12.67 -27.18
C PRO A 99 2.06 11.53 -26.58
N TRP A 100 3.33 11.38 -26.96
CA TRP A 100 4.23 10.37 -26.37
C TRP A 100 4.57 10.69 -24.91
N GLN A 101 4.81 11.96 -24.60
CA GLN A 101 5.04 12.42 -23.22
C GLN A 101 3.79 12.19 -22.36
N ALA A 102 2.62 12.54 -22.88
CA ALA A 102 1.34 12.33 -22.19
C ALA A 102 1.00 10.84 -22.03
N GLY A 103 1.24 10.02 -23.05
CA GLY A 103 0.98 8.58 -22.99
C GLY A 103 1.84 7.87 -21.95
N LEU A 104 3.13 8.19 -21.88
CA LEU A 104 4.03 7.59 -20.90
C LEU A 104 3.77 8.12 -19.48
N GLY A 105 3.50 9.42 -19.31
CA GLY A 105 3.19 9.99 -18.00
C GLY A 105 1.81 9.58 -17.45
N ASN A 106 0.80 9.49 -18.31
CA ASN A 106 -0.55 9.09 -17.90
C ASN A 106 -0.72 7.57 -17.81
N GLY A 107 0.19 6.79 -18.42
CA GLY A 107 0.18 5.34 -18.35
C GLY A 107 0.28 4.81 -16.92
N THR A 108 1.10 5.43 -16.08
CA THR A 108 1.24 5.10 -14.65
C THR A 108 -0.10 5.28 -13.93
N ALA A 109 -0.77 6.43 -14.12
CA ALA A 109 -2.06 6.70 -13.50
C ALA A 109 -3.14 5.69 -13.89
N VAL A 110 -3.19 5.28 -15.17
CA VAL A 110 -4.11 4.24 -15.64
C VAL A 110 -3.78 2.88 -15.01
N GLY A 111 -2.50 2.53 -14.89
CA GLY A 111 -2.04 1.33 -14.20
C GLY A 111 -2.47 1.28 -12.74
N THR A 112 -2.33 2.39 -12.01
CA THR A 112 -2.77 2.51 -10.61
C THR A 112 -4.28 2.37 -10.47
N ILE A 113 -5.05 2.98 -11.38
CA ILE A 113 -6.52 2.84 -11.40
C ILE A 113 -6.92 1.38 -11.61
N ILE A 114 -6.34 0.70 -12.61
CA ILE A 114 -6.64 -0.72 -12.88
C ILE A 114 -6.21 -1.60 -11.70
N GLY A 115 -5.04 -1.35 -11.13
CA GLY A 115 -4.54 -2.07 -9.96
C GLY A 115 -5.42 -1.89 -8.72
N ALA A 116 -5.98 -0.70 -8.52
CA ALA A 116 -6.94 -0.43 -7.45
C ALA A 116 -8.24 -1.22 -7.64
N PHE A 117 -8.76 -1.30 -8.88
CA PHE A 117 -9.93 -2.12 -9.17
C PHE A 117 -9.67 -3.62 -9.03
N ALA A 118 -8.46 -4.08 -9.34
CA ALA A 118 -8.07 -5.48 -9.20
C ALA A 118 -7.87 -5.93 -7.74
N ASN A 119 -7.62 -5.00 -6.82
CA ASN A 119 -7.55 -5.26 -5.37
C ASN A 119 -8.93 -5.21 -4.68
N GLY A 120 -10.02 -5.16 -5.45
CA GLY A 120 -11.41 -5.17 -4.96
C GLY A 120 -11.77 -6.39 -4.12
#